data_AF-A0A9W8GFY6-F1
#
_entry.id   AF-A0A9W8GFY6-F1
#
_cell.length_a   1.000
_cell.length_b   1.000
_cell.length_c   1.000
_cell.angle_alpha   90.00
_cell.angle_beta   90.00
_cell.angle_gamma   90.00
#
_symmetry.space_group_name_H-M   'P 1'
#
loop_
_entity.id
_entity.type
_entity.pdbx_description
1 polymer ?
#
loop_
_entity_poly.entity_id
_entity_poly.type
_entity_poly.pdbx_seq_one_letter_code
_entity_poly.pdbx_strand_id
1 'polypeptide(L)'
;GWKQEELADLADQAGRSTETVDISMLRCAGEVEKSYQLQRRGLQDMWGNEFWKSNSEISPLRGSLAVWGLTADDIGVASFHGTSTVANDQNESDVLNAQLKHLGRTPGHVVPVVCQKWLTGHPKGPAASFMLNGVIQSLRTGLIPGNRNADNIDKELEAFDYALYLSKSIQTTGIKAGLLKSFGFGQVGGELLVVHPDYLLAALTKEQLGKYNVKLQKRGIKSERYWQDTLVGNHPFVKVKSHPPFTAEQEKSVYLNPLARAKYDSKSGEHKF
;
A
#
# COMPACT_ATOMS: atom_id res chain seq x y z
N GLY A 1 -32.28 -15.04 2.62
CA GLY A 1 -31.03 -14.44 3.10
C GLY A 1 -31.22 -12.94 3.20
N TRP A 2 -30.73 -12.29 4.26
CA TRP A 2 -31.12 -10.94 4.72
C TRP A 2 -31.57 -9.96 3.61
N LYS A 3 -30.75 -9.67 2.60
CA LYS A 3 -31.11 -8.76 1.50
C LYS A 3 -32.40 -9.17 0.74
N GLN A 4 -32.58 -10.46 0.45
CA GLN A 4 -33.77 -10.97 -0.24
C GLN A 4 -35.02 -10.86 0.62
N GLU A 5 -34.88 -11.03 1.94
CA GLU A 5 -35.99 -10.85 2.90
C GLU A 5 -36.40 -9.38 2.97
N GLU A 6 -35.45 -8.45 3.14
CA GLU A 6 -35.73 -7.01 3.17
C GLU A 6 -36.37 -6.51 1.86
N LEU A 7 -35.92 -7.00 0.70
CA LEU A 7 -36.53 -6.65 -0.59
C LEU A 7 -37.93 -7.26 -0.76
N ALA A 8 -38.18 -8.45 -0.21
CA ALA A 8 -39.50 -9.09 -0.23
C ALA A 8 -40.48 -8.37 0.69
N ASP A 9 -40.05 -7.97 1.89
CA ASP A 9 -40.84 -7.18 2.83
C ASP A 9 -41.19 -5.80 2.24
N LEU A 10 -40.23 -5.16 1.57
CA LEU A 10 -40.47 -3.94 0.80
C LEU A 10 -41.51 -4.19 -0.31
N ALA A 11 -41.42 -5.29 -1.07
CA ALA A 11 -42.38 -5.60 -2.12
C ALA A 11 -43.80 -5.87 -1.58
N ASP A 12 -43.94 -6.56 -0.45
CA ASP A 12 -45.22 -6.80 0.23
C ASP A 12 -45.84 -5.49 0.76
N GLN A 13 -45.02 -4.57 1.30
CA GLN A 13 -45.47 -3.23 1.68
C GLN A 13 -45.92 -2.39 0.47
N ALA A 14 -45.25 -2.51 -0.68
CA ALA A 14 -45.69 -1.88 -1.93
C ALA A 14 -47.02 -2.43 -2.43
N GLY A 15 -47.24 -3.75 -2.34
CA GLY A 15 -48.51 -4.38 -2.75
C GLY A 15 -49.73 -3.91 -1.95
N ARG A 16 -49.51 -3.30 -0.78
CA ARG A 16 -50.57 -2.79 0.12
C ARG A 16 -50.82 -1.28 0.00
N SER A 17 -50.08 -0.56 -0.86
CA SER A 17 -50.12 0.90 -0.98
C SER A 17 -50.59 1.35 -2.37
N THR A 18 -51.53 2.29 -2.45
CA THR A 18 -52.16 2.75 -3.71
C THR A 18 -51.71 4.13 -4.20
N GLU A 19 -50.91 4.90 -3.45
CA GLU A 19 -50.44 6.22 -3.88
C GLU A 19 -48.95 6.45 -3.54
N THR A 20 -48.23 7.12 -4.46
CA THR A 20 -46.82 7.60 -4.35
C THR A 20 -45.72 6.58 -4.01
N VAL A 21 -45.91 5.31 -4.41
CA VAL A 21 -45.01 4.19 -4.10
C VAL A 21 -43.65 4.27 -4.83
N ASP A 22 -43.58 4.75 -6.07
CA ASP A 22 -42.44 4.42 -6.94
C ASP A 22 -41.09 5.07 -6.52
N ILE A 23 -41.08 6.38 -6.22
CA ILE A 23 -39.84 7.12 -5.88
C ILE A 23 -39.35 6.77 -4.46
N SER A 24 -40.27 6.64 -3.50
CA SER A 24 -39.93 6.27 -2.12
C SER A 24 -39.35 4.84 -2.05
N MET A 25 -39.91 3.94 -2.85
CA MET A 25 -39.47 2.55 -2.90
C MET A 25 -38.13 2.39 -3.61
N LEU A 26 -37.89 3.11 -4.72
CA LEU A 26 -36.56 3.15 -5.35
C LEU A 26 -35.49 3.65 -4.38
N ARG A 27 -35.81 4.63 -3.52
CA ARG A 27 -34.91 5.10 -2.47
C ARG A 27 -34.66 4.03 -1.41
N CYS A 28 -35.72 3.40 -0.88
CA CYS A 28 -35.59 2.32 0.10
C CYS A 28 -34.79 1.13 -0.45
N ALA A 29 -35.05 0.70 -1.69
CA ALA A 29 -34.29 -0.37 -2.32
C ALA A 29 -32.79 -0.01 -2.47
N GLY A 30 -32.48 1.25 -2.80
CA GLY A 30 -31.11 1.76 -2.83
C GLY A 30 -30.44 1.77 -1.45
N GLU A 31 -31.19 2.08 -0.39
CA GLU A 31 -30.71 2.02 0.99
C GLU A 31 -30.44 0.58 1.43
N VAL A 32 -31.31 -0.37 1.10
CA VAL A 32 -31.10 -1.80 1.36
C VAL A 32 -29.85 -2.30 0.64
N GLU A 33 -29.65 -1.93 -0.64
CA GLU A 33 -28.43 -2.29 -1.37
C GLU A 33 -27.18 -1.71 -0.71
N LYS A 34 -27.23 -0.43 -0.30
CA LYS A 34 -26.12 0.21 0.41
C LYS A 34 -25.79 -0.50 1.71
N SER A 35 -26.80 -0.80 2.53
CA SER A 35 -26.67 -1.53 3.80
C SER A 35 -26.10 -2.93 3.58
N TYR A 36 -26.56 -3.64 2.56
CA TYR A 36 -26.02 -4.94 2.19
C TYR A 36 -24.52 -4.86 1.85
N GLN A 37 -24.12 -3.88 1.03
CA GLN A 37 -22.71 -3.70 0.68
C GLN A 37 -21.84 -3.27 1.87
N LEU A 38 -22.40 -2.59 2.87
CA LEU A 38 -21.72 -2.25 4.12
C LEU A 38 -21.54 -3.48 5.00
N GLN A 39 -22.59 -4.27 5.21
CA GLN A 39 -22.50 -5.52 5.99
C GLN A 39 -21.51 -6.50 5.36
N ARG A 40 -21.56 -6.66 4.03
CA ARG A 40 -20.63 -7.53 3.30
C ARG A 40 -19.18 -7.08 3.47
N ARG A 41 -18.92 -5.77 3.42
CA ARG A 41 -17.58 -5.20 3.69
C ARG A 41 -17.15 -5.41 5.14
N GLY A 42 -18.03 -5.15 6.11
CA GLY A 42 -17.74 -5.39 7.53
C GLY A 42 -17.35 -6.85 7.82
N LEU A 43 -18.02 -7.81 7.17
CA LEU A 43 -17.64 -9.23 7.28
C LEU A 43 -16.29 -9.51 6.60
N GLN A 44 -16.01 -8.92 5.44
CA GLN A 44 -14.71 -9.05 4.78
C GLN A 44 -13.58 -8.48 5.64
N ASP A 45 -13.80 -7.34 6.29
CA ASP A 45 -12.82 -6.74 7.19
C ASP A 45 -12.59 -7.62 8.42
N MET A 46 -13.67 -8.06 9.07
CA MET A 46 -13.59 -8.91 10.27
C MET A 46 -12.82 -10.21 10.02
N TRP A 47 -13.10 -10.92 8.93
CA TRP A 47 -12.55 -12.25 8.68
C TRP A 47 -11.32 -12.25 7.77
N GLY A 48 -11.14 -11.22 6.95
CA GLY A 48 -10.04 -11.12 5.98
C GLY A 48 -8.94 -10.17 6.43
N ASN A 49 -9.28 -8.95 6.84
CA ASN A 49 -8.29 -7.87 7.04
C ASN A 49 -7.86 -7.71 8.50
N GLU A 50 -8.78 -7.87 9.44
CA GLU A 50 -8.64 -7.44 10.84
C GLU A 50 -8.76 -8.57 11.86
N PHE A 51 -8.86 -9.83 11.42
CA PHE A 51 -9.01 -11.00 12.31
C PHE A 51 -7.96 -11.09 13.42
N TRP A 52 -6.80 -10.45 13.24
CA TRP A 52 -5.68 -10.44 14.17
C TRP A 52 -5.70 -9.26 15.17
N LYS A 53 -6.44 -8.17 14.90
CA LYS A 53 -6.35 -6.93 15.72
C LYS A 53 -6.78 -7.11 17.17
N SER A 54 -7.76 -7.98 17.42
CA SER A 54 -8.28 -8.26 18.76
C SER A 54 -7.76 -9.59 19.34
N ASN A 55 -6.80 -10.23 18.67
CA ASN A 55 -6.23 -11.51 19.12
C ASN A 55 -4.79 -11.31 19.62
N SER A 56 -4.58 -11.44 20.94
CA SER A 56 -3.27 -11.30 21.58
C SER A 56 -2.25 -12.37 21.19
N GLU A 57 -2.67 -13.50 20.62
CA GLU A 57 -1.79 -14.57 20.16
C GLU A 57 -1.17 -14.27 18.79
N ILE A 58 -1.71 -13.29 18.06
CA ILE A 58 -1.27 -12.91 16.72
C ILE A 58 -0.63 -11.53 16.80
N SER A 59 0.69 -11.48 16.69
CA SER A 59 1.40 -10.20 16.62
C SER A 59 0.98 -9.39 15.38
N PRO A 60 1.07 -8.04 15.41
CA PRO A 60 0.71 -7.21 14.26
C PRO A 60 1.47 -7.57 12.97
N LEU A 61 2.76 -7.92 13.08
CA LEU A 61 3.57 -8.31 11.92
C LEU A 61 3.10 -9.65 11.34
N ARG A 62 2.83 -10.66 12.19
CA ARG A 62 2.28 -11.95 11.76
C ARG A 62 0.89 -11.79 11.13
N GLY A 63 0.02 -11.02 11.78
CA GLY A 63 -1.33 -10.74 11.28
C GLY A 63 -1.31 -10.08 9.91
N SER A 64 -0.50 -9.03 9.75
CA SER A 64 -0.37 -8.29 8.48
C SER A 64 0.13 -9.16 7.32
N LEU A 65 1.03 -10.11 7.59
CA LEU A 65 1.47 -11.11 6.60
C LEU A 65 0.35 -12.13 6.30
N ALA A 66 -0.30 -12.64 7.35
CA ALA A 66 -1.30 -13.70 7.25
C ALA A 66 -2.57 -13.28 6.49
N VAL A 67 -2.92 -11.99 6.46
CA VAL A 67 -3.97 -11.43 5.57
C VAL A 67 -3.75 -11.85 4.11
N TRP A 68 -2.49 -12.00 3.70
CA TRP A 68 -2.09 -12.38 2.33
C TRP A 68 -1.61 -13.83 2.22
N GLY A 69 -1.82 -14.65 3.26
CA GLY A 69 -1.32 -16.02 3.32
C GLY A 69 0.21 -16.10 3.43
N LEU A 70 0.86 -15.04 3.91
CA LEU A 70 2.31 -14.98 4.11
C LEU A 70 2.69 -15.28 5.56
N THR A 71 3.94 -15.71 5.73
CA THR A 71 4.54 -16.00 7.03
C THR A 71 5.77 -15.12 7.27
N ALA A 72 6.34 -15.21 8.47
CA ALA A 72 7.59 -14.51 8.78
C ALA A 72 8.72 -14.91 7.81
N ASP A 73 8.69 -16.12 7.23
CA ASP A 73 9.64 -16.62 6.24
C ASP A 73 9.54 -15.93 4.86
N ASP A 74 8.42 -15.26 4.57
CA ASP A 74 8.22 -14.58 3.29
C ASP A 74 8.76 -13.14 3.26
N ILE A 75 9.29 -12.64 4.38
CA ILE A 75 10.05 -11.39 4.41
C ILE A 75 11.39 -11.63 3.72
N GLY A 76 11.58 -11.06 2.53
CA GLY A 76 12.75 -11.31 1.69
C GLY A 76 13.78 -10.18 1.67
N VAL A 77 13.48 -9.03 2.27
CA VAL A 77 14.42 -7.91 2.39
C VAL A 77 14.06 -7.04 3.59
N ALA A 78 15.06 -6.49 4.26
CA ALA A 78 14.89 -5.48 5.30
C ALA A 78 15.68 -4.20 4.94
N SER A 79 14.98 -3.08 4.74
CA SER A 79 15.59 -1.77 4.59
C SER A 79 15.79 -1.14 5.96
N PHE A 80 17.04 -1.04 6.39
CA PHE A 80 17.40 -0.47 7.69
C PHE A 80 17.50 1.04 7.64
N HIS A 81 17.31 1.69 8.79
CA HIS A 81 17.63 3.10 8.94
C HIS A 81 19.12 3.30 8.66
N GLY A 82 19.99 2.41 9.16
CA GLY A 82 21.39 2.25 8.74
C GLY A 82 22.12 3.58 8.65
N THR A 83 22.29 4.25 9.78
CA THR A 83 22.86 5.60 9.85
C THR A 83 24.38 5.63 9.91
N SER A 84 25.03 4.46 9.87
CA SER A 84 26.46 4.31 10.05
C SER A 84 26.91 4.79 11.44
N THR A 85 26.06 4.62 12.45
CA THR A 85 26.36 4.90 13.86
C THR A 85 26.32 3.60 14.64
N VAL A 86 27.30 3.41 15.53
CA VAL A 86 27.48 2.17 16.29
C VAL A 86 26.19 1.77 17.01
N ALA A 87 25.60 2.70 17.77
CA ALA A 87 24.41 2.44 18.56
C ALA A 87 23.17 2.09 17.71
N ASN A 88 22.95 2.78 16.58
CA ASN A 88 21.80 2.49 15.73
C ASN A 88 21.94 1.13 15.06
N ASP A 89 23.07 0.89 14.41
CA ASP A 89 23.22 -0.25 13.50
C ASP A 89 23.19 -1.57 14.28
N GLN A 90 23.71 -1.61 15.51
CA GLN A 90 23.54 -2.73 16.43
C GLN A 90 22.09 -2.90 16.90
N ASN A 91 21.45 -1.82 17.35
CA ASN A 91 20.06 -1.86 17.84
C ASN A 91 19.07 -2.33 16.75
N GLU A 92 19.18 -1.82 15.52
CA GLU A 92 18.30 -2.23 14.42
C GLU A 92 18.43 -3.72 14.10
N SER A 93 19.66 -4.20 14.14
CA SER A 93 20.01 -5.60 13.88
C SER A 93 19.45 -6.51 14.97
N ASP A 94 19.61 -6.13 16.24
CA ASP A 94 19.02 -6.84 17.38
C ASP A 94 17.49 -6.89 17.30
N VAL A 95 16.85 -5.74 17.05
CA VAL A 95 15.39 -5.66 16.92
C VAL A 95 14.87 -6.56 15.80
N LEU A 96 15.50 -6.54 14.62
CA LEU A 96 15.13 -7.45 13.53
C LEU A 96 15.29 -8.91 13.96
N ASN A 97 16.44 -9.26 14.51
CA ASN A 97 16.80 -10.61 14.89
C ASN A 97 15.84 -11.18 15.96
N ALA A 98 15.59 -10.40 17.02
CA ALA A 98 14.68 -10.75 18.10
C ALA A 98 13.23 -10.91 17.61
N GLN A 99 12.76 -10.00 16.74
CA GLN A 99 11.43 -10.11 16.16
C GLN A 99 11.29 -11.37 15.30
N LEU A 100 12.20 -11.62 14.37
CA LEU A 100 12.12 -12.80 13.49
C LEU A 100 12.22 -14.10 14.30
N LYS A 101 13.10 -14.16 15.30
CA LYS A 101 13.20 -15.28 16.24
C LYS A 101 11.88 -15.52 16.98
N HIS A 102 11.29 -14.46 17.53
CA HIS A 102 10.02 -14.55 18.26
C HIS A 102 8.86 -15.01 17.36
N LEU A 103 8.86 -14.60 16.09
CA LEU A 103 7.84 -15.01 15.13
C LEU A 103 8.04 -16.44 14.59
N GLY A 104 9.13 -17.11 14.97
CA GLY A 104 9.43 -18.47 14.54
C GLY A 104 9.95 -18.56 13.11
N ARG A 105 10.69 -17.53 12.64
CA ARG A 105 11.43 -17.59 11.37
C ARG A 105 12.31 -18.84 11.37
N THR A 106 12.38 -19.52 10.23
CA THR A 106 13.14 -20.77 10.12
C THR A 106 14.65 -20.49 10.29
N PRO A 107 15.38 -21.21 11.18
CA PRO A 107 16.83 -21.05 11.33
C PRO A 107 17.58 -21.20 10.00
N GLY A 108 18.55 -20.33 9.75
CA GLY A 108 19.28 -20.27 8.48
C GLY A 108 18.55 -19.52 7.36
N HIS A 109 17.27 -19.17 7.54
CA HIS A 109 16.51 -18.38 6.57
C HIS A 109 16.70 -16.88 6.82
N VAL A 110 17.90 -16.40 6.48
CA VAL A 110 18.34 -15.01 6.70
C VAL A 110 17.62 -14.00 5.82
N VAL A 111 17.53 -12.75 6.29
CA VAL A 111 16.95 -11.62 5.55
C VAL A 111 18.06 -10.66 5.10
N PRO A 112 18.24 -10.47 3.79
CA PRO A 112 19.13 -9.44 3.26
C PRO A 112 18.80 -8.03 3.78
N VAL A 113 19.80 -7.35 4.32
CA VAL A 113 19.69 -5.99 4.85
C VAL A 113 20.19 -4.97 3.81
N VAL A 114 19.38 -3.94 3.55
CA VAL A 114 19.69 -2.82 2.67
C VAL A 114 19.90 -1.55 3.51
N CYS A 115 21.13 -1.03 3.48
CA CYS A 115 21.50 0.22 4.17
C CYS A 115 21.65 1.39 3.18
N GLN A 116 20.56 1.84 2.55
CA GLN A 116 20.57 2.81 1.44
C GLN A 116 21.39 4.10 1.70
N LYS A 117 21.51 4.52 2.97
CA LYS A 117 22.20 5.76 3.35
C LYS A 117 23.71 5.75 3.08
N TRP A 118 24.31 4.59 2.80
CA TRP A 118 25.68 4.53 2.29
C TRP A 118 25.86 5.38 1.02
N LEU A 119 24.81 5.46 0.19
CA LEU A 119 24.81 6.21 -1.07
C LEU A 119 24.15 7.58 -0.93
N THR A 120 23.00 7.64 -0.26
CA THR A 120 22.17 8.86 -0.23
C THR A 120 22.54 9.83 0.90
N GLY A 121 23.37 9.40 1.86
CA GLY A 121 23.46 10.05 3.16
C GLY A 121 22.15 9.98 3.95
N HIS A 122 22.08 10.71 5.07
CA HIS A 122 20.88 10.76 5.91
C HIS A 122 20.10 12.08 5.73
N PRO A 123 18.95 12.08 5.01
CA PRO A 123 18.20 13.31 4.75
C PRO A 123 17.29 13.75 5.91
N LYS A 124 17.41 13.17 7.12
CA LYS A 124 16.50 13.37 8.26
C LYS A 124 15.06 12.95 7.93
N GLY A 125 14.11 13.89 7.84
CA GLY A 125 12.68 13.61 7.67
C GLY A 125 12.32 12.70 6.49
N PRO A 126 12.84 12.95 5.27
CA PRO A 126 12.57 12.11 4.09
C PRO A 126 13.25 10.74 4.10
N ALA A 127 14.02 10.37 5.14
CA ALA A 127 14.81 9.15 5.11
C ALA A 127 13.95 7.90 4.86
N ALA A 128 12.82 7.78 5.58
CA ALA A 128 11.92 6.64 5.44
C ALA A 128 11.22 6.61 4.06
N SER A 129 10.96 7.76 3.42
CA SER A 129 10.33 7.78 2.10
C SER A 129 11.28 7.30 1.00
N PHE A 130 12.57 7.63 1.09
CA PHE A 130 13.59 7.13 0.15
C PHE A 130 13.79 5.63 0.29
N MET A 131 13.79 5.15 1.54
CA MET A 131 13.87 3.72 1.86
C MET A 131 12.63 2.99 1.33
N LEU A 132 11.44 3.54 1.50
CA LEU A 132 10.19 2.96 1.00
C LEU A 132 10.21 2.85 -0.53
N ASN A 133 10.67 3.89 -1.23
CA ASN A 133 10.87 3.84 -2.68
C ASN A 133 11.83 2.71 -3.07
N GLY A 134 12.92 2.53 -2.33
CA GLY A 134 13.89 1.45 -2.54
C GLY A 134 13.30 0.05 -2.32
N VAL A 135 12.47 -0.13 -1.28
CA VAL A 135 11.76 -1.39 -1.02
C VAL A 135 10.79 -1.70 -2.16
N ILE A 136 9.98 -0.72 -2.59
CA ILE A 136 9.04 -0.90 -3.71
C ILE A 136 9.79 -1.27 -5.00
N GLN A 137 10.93 -0.62 -5.26
CA GLN A 137 11.77 -0.94 -6.40
C GLN A 137 12.33 -2.37 -6.32
N SER A 138 12.81 -2.79 -5.14
CA SER A 138 13.35 -4.13 -4.91
C SER A 138 12.28 -5.21 -5.08
N LEU A 139 11.08 -4.98 -4.55
CA LEU A 139 9.93 -5.86 -4.75
C LEU A 139 9.61 -6.02 -6.25
N ARG A 140 9.58 -4.92 -7.00
CA ARG A 140 9.23 -4.91 -8.42
C ARG A 140 10.27 -5.59 -9.31
N THR A 141 11.56 -5.48 -8.99
CA THR A 141 12.66 -5.97 -9.83
C THR A 141 13.26 -7.29 -9.35
N GLY A 142 13.01 -7.68 -8.10
CA GLY A 142 13.71 -8.77 -7.44
C GLY A 142 15.19 -8.48 -7.15
N LEU A 143 15.68 -7.26 -7.42
CA LEU A 143 17.06 -6.87 -7.18
C LEU A 143 17.19 -6.33 -5.75
N ILE A 144 18.10 -6.91 -4.96
CA ILE A 144 18.46 -6.40 -3.64
C ILE A 144 19.80 -5.66 -3.76
N PRO A 145 19.85 -4.34 -3.54
CA PRO A 145 21.08 -3.57 -3.64
C PRO A 145 22.00 -3.82 -2.45
N GLY A 146 23.27 -4.11 -2.72
CA GLY A 146 24.30 -4.22 -1.69
C GLY A 146 24.79 -2.86 -1.19
N ASN A 147 25.28 -2.83 0.05
CA ASN A 147 26.03 -1.70 0.60
C ASN A 147 27.47 -1.73 0.09
N ARG A 148 27.81 -0.93 -0.93
CA ARG A 148 29.16 -0.93 -1.51
C ARG A 148 30.24 -0.39 -0.57
N ASN A 149 29.85 0.30 0.50
CA ASN A 149 30.76 0.80 1.53
C ASN A 149 30.88 -0.16 2.72
N ALA A 150 30.21 -1.32 2.69
CA ALA A 150 30.43 -2.40 3.65
C ALA A 150 31.73 -3.14 3.29
N ASP A 151 32.86 -2.51 3.60
CA ASP A 151 34.21 -3.03 3.38
C ASP A 151 34.51 -4.22 4.30
N ASN A 152 34.11 -4.12 5.56
CA ASN A 152 34.11 -5.22 6.52
C ASN A 152 32.89 -5.12 7.44
N ILE A 153 32.16 -6.23 7.61
CA ILE A 153 31.04 -6.27 8.55
C ILE A 153 31.59 -6.36 9.97
N ASP A 154 31.04 -5.55 10.87
CA ASP A 154 31.44 -5.57 12.28
C ASP A 154 31.17 -6.95 12.91
N LYS A 155 32.15 -7.45 13.66
CA LYS A 155 32.11 -8.75 14.32
C LYS A 155 30.94 -8.85 15.30
N GLU A 156 30.54 -7.74 15.94
CA GLU A 156 29.40 -7.75 16.86
C GLU A 156 28.08 -8.09 16.15
N LEU A 157 27.98 -7.80 14.84
CA LEU A 157 26.78 -8.13 14.05
C LEU A 157 26.67 -9.63 13.72
N GLU A 158 27.73 -10.42 13.94
CA GLU A 158 27.71 -11.88 13.78
C GLU A 158 26.71 -12.57 14.72
N ALA A 159 26.38 -11.94 15.85
CA ALA A 159 25.41 -12.45 16.81
C ALA A 159 23.94 -12.45 16.30
N PHE A 160 23.67 -11.80 15.16
CA PHE A 160 22.32 -11.64 14.61
C PHE A 160 22.04 -12.63 13.48
N ASP A 161 21.73 -13.88 13.86
CA ASP A 161 21.52 -15.04 12.97
C ASP A 161 20.55 -14.80 11.78
N TYR A 162 19.60 -13.88 11.88
CA TYR A 162 18.59 -13.64 10.85
C TYR A 162 18.90 -12.47 9.90
N ALA A 163 20.00 -11.73 10.11
CA ALA A 163 20.38 -10.61 9.27
C ALA A 163 21.54 -10.99 8.31
N LEU A 164 21.41 -10.65 7.03
CA LEU A 164 22.48 -10.83 6.04
C LEU A 164 22.89 -9.47 5.46
N TYR A 165 24.12 -9.04 5.74
CA TYR A 165 24.68 -7.80 5.21
C TYR A 165 25.40 -8.06 3.89
N LEU A 166 24.92 -7.43 2.82
CA LEU A 166 25.45 -7.62 1.47
C LEU A 166 26.33 -6.44 1.06
N SER A 167 27.54 -6.70 0.54
CA SER A 167 28.38 -5.66 -0.08
C SER A 167 28.12 -5.48 -1.58
N LYS A 168 27.55 -6.50 -2.23
CA LYS A 168 27.23 -6.53 -3.66
C LYS A 168 25.74 -6.80 -3.87
N SER A 169 25.18 -6.22 -4.93
CA SER A 169 23.79 -6.48 -5.28
C SER A 169 23.57 -7.92 -5.70
N ILE A 170 22.42 -8.48 -5.33
CA ILE A 170 22.00 -9.82 -5.75
C ILE A 170 20.68 -9.74 -6.50
N GLN A 171 20.57 -10.51 -7.58
CA GLN A 171 19.31 -10.71 -8.29
C GLN A 171 18.62 -11.95 -7.73
N THR A 172 17.42 -11.78 -7.21
CA THR A 172 16.58 -12.89 -6.74
C THR A 172 15.58 -13.31 -7.81
N THR A 173 14.88 -14.41 -7.57
CA THR A 173 13.74 -14.85 -8.39
C THR A 173 12.45 -14.07 -8.09
N GLY A 174 12.47 -13.18 -7.10
CA GLY A 174 11.31 -12.40 -6.64
C GLY A 174 11.32 -12.21 -5.13
N ILE A 175 10.72 -11.12 -4.66
CA ILE A 175 10.62 -10.78 -3.24
C ILE A 175 9.14 -10.60 -2.90
N LYS A 176 8.64 -11.37 -1.93
CA LYS A 176 7.22 -11.38 -1.56
C LYS A 176 6.85 -10.23 -0.63
N ALA A 177 7.69 -9.95 0.36
CA ALA A 177 7.51 -8.84 1.28
C ALA A 177 8.85 -8.21 1.67
N GLY A 178 8.82 -6.90 1.91
CA GLY A 178 9.95 -6.12 2.41
C GLY A 178 9.59 -5.41 3.71
N LEU A 179 10.53 -5.40 4.65
CA LEU A 179 10.42 -4.70 5.91
C LEU A 179 11.23 -3.40 5.85
N LEU A 180 10.72 -2.34 6.42
CA LEU A 180 11.43 -1.07 6.56
C LEU A 180 11.39 -0.65 8.01
N LYS A 181 12.55 -0.37 8.60
CA LYS A 181 12.66 0.13 9.97
C LYS A 181 13.30 1.52 9.95
N SER A 182 12.78 2.43 10.76
CA SER A 182 13.28 3.80 10.87
C SER A 182 13.26 4.26 12.32
N PHE A 183 14.39 4.72 12.82
CA PHE A 183 14.53 5.22 14.19
C PHE A 183 15.03 6.66 14.18
N GLY A 184 14.27 7.56 14.78
CA GLY A 184 14.58 8.98 14.89
C GLY A 184 14.77 9.43 16.33
N PHE A 185 15.34 10.63 16.47
CA PHE A 185 15.45 11.31 17.76
C PHE A 185 14.08 11.50 18.41
N GLY A 186 14.05 11.49 19.75
CA GLY A 186 12.80 11.59 20.51
C GLY A 186 12.03 10.26 20.61
N GLN A 187 12.74 9.13 20.56
CA GLN A 187 12.17 7.78 20.67
C GLN A 187 11.12 7.47 19.59
N VAL A 188 11.30 8.04 18.40
CA VAL A 188 10.39 7.82 17.27
C VAL A 188 10.87 6.61 16.47
N GLY A 189 10.38 5.42 16.84
CA GLY A 189 10.55 4.19 16.06
C GLY A 189 9.36 3.95 15.14
N GLY A 190 9.63 3.55 13.90
CA GLY A 190 8.61 3.21 12.92
C GLY A 190 9.00 2.00 12.09
N GLU A 191 8.01 1.17 11.78
CA GLU A 191 8.17 -0.04 11.00
C GLU A 191 7.07 -0.12 9.93
N LEU A 192 7.45 -0.47 8.72
CA LEU A 192 6.53 -0.69 7.60
C LEU A 192 6.78 -2.05 6.98
N LEU A 193 5.70 -2.81 6.81
CA LEU A 193 5.68 -4.01 5.98
C LEU A 193 5.11 -3.63 4.61
N VAL A 194 5.82 -3.98 3.54
CA VAL A 194 5.38 -3.78 2.16
C VAL A 194 5.27 -5.14 1.49
N VAL A 195 4.06 -5.52 1.06
CA VAL A 195 3.79 -6.77 0.36
C VAL A 195 3.80 -6.54 -1.15
N HIS A 196 4.30 -7.50 -1.91
CA HIS A 196 4.33 -7.45 -3.37
C HIS A 196 2.91 -7.26 -3.94
N PRO A 197 2.69 -6.37 -4.92
CA PRO A 197 1.36 -6.02 -5.41
C PRO A 197 0.59 -7.20 -6.04
N ASP A 198 1.29 -8.24 -6.50
CA ASP A 198 0.64 -9.42 -7.08
C ASP A 198 -0.30 -10.13 -6.11
N TYR A 199 -0.05 -10.07 -4.81
CA TYR A 199 -0.97 -10.63 -3.80
C TYR A 199 -2.34 -9.93 -3.81
N LEU A 200 -2.35 -8.61 -4.02
CA LEU A 200 -3.58 -7.85 -4.19
C LEU A 200 -4.26 -8.19 -5.54
N LEU A 201 -3.48 -8.27 -6.61
CA LEU A 201 -4.03 -8.56 -7.95
C LEU A 201 -4.60 -9.99 -8.03
N ALA A 202 -4.02 -10.94 -7.28
CA ALA A 202 -4.50 -12.31 -7.18
C ALA A 202 -5.89 -12.42 -6.51
N ALA A 203 -6.30 -11.43 -5.71
CA ALA A 203 -7.63 -11.37 -5.11
C ALA A 203 -8.73 -10.96 -6.09
N LEU A 204 -8.38 -10.45 -7.28
CA LEU A 204 -9.34 -10.04 -8.31
C LEU A 204 -9.79 -11.22 -9.16
N THR A 205 -11.03 -11.16 -9.66
CA THR A 205 -11.47 -12.11 -10.70
C THR A 205 -10.71 -11.86 -12.01
N LYS A 206 -10.61 -12.89 -12.87
CA LYS A 206 -9.97 -12.77 -14.19
C LYS A 206 -10.52 -11.61 -15.02
N GLU A 207 -11.83 -11.37 -14.95
CA GLU A 207 -12.48 -10.25 -15.65
C GLU A 207 -12.06 -8.89 -15.08
N GLN A 208 -12.03 -8.75 -13.75
CA GLN A 208 -11.60 -7.52 -13.07
C GLN A 208 -10.13 -7.21 -13.39
N LEU A 209 -9.26 -8.22 -13.33
CA LEU A 209 -7.84 -8.11 -13.68
C LEU A 209 -7.67 -7.71 -15.15
N GLY A 210 -8.42 -8.32 -16.07
CA GLY A 210 -8.41 -7.95 -17.49
C GLY A 210 -8.79 -6.48 -17.70
N LYS A 211 -9.86 -6.01 -17.06
CA LYS A 211 -10.30 -4.60 -17.11
C LYS A 211 -9.25 -3.66 -16.52
N TYR A 212 -8.60 -4.04 -15.42
CA TYR A 212 -7.51 -3.28 -14.81
C TYR A 212 -6.32 -3.15 -15.77
N ASN A 213 -5.87 -4.26 -16.37
CA ASN A 213 -4.73 -4.28 -17.28
C ASN A 213 -4.94 -3.37 -18.50
N VAL A 214 -6.13 -3.41 -19.11
CA VAL A 214 -6.45 -2.50 -20.23
C VAL A 214 -6.37 -1.03 -19.82
N LYS A 215 -6.85 -0.67 -18.62
CA LYS A 215 -6.76 0.70 -18.09
C LYS A 215 -5.31 1.10 -17.78
N LEU A 216 -4.53 0.19 -17.19
CA LEU A 216 -3.13 0.41 -16.86
C LEU A 216 -2.29 0.65 -18.12
N GLN A 217 -2.44 -0.19 -19.15
CA GLN A 217 -1.71 -0.05 -20.41
C GLN A 217 -2.01 1.29 -21.10
N LYS A 218 -3.30 1.68 -21.18
CA LYS A 218 -3.70 2.99 -21.71
C LYS A 218 -3.09 4.15 -20.92
N ARG A 219 -2.98 4.04 -19.59
CA ARG A 219 -2.34 5.05 -18.76
C ARG A 219 -0.83 5.07 -18.97
N GLY A 220 -0.17 3.91 -19.04
CA GLY A 220 1.27 3.80 -19.26
C GLY A 220 1.71 4.51 -20.54
N ILE A 221 1.05 4.25 -21.67
CA ILE A 221 1.33 4.92 -22.94
C ILE A 221 1.20 6.45 -22.83
N LYS A 222 0.13 6.93 -22.17
CA LYS A 222 -0.09 8.37 -21.99
C LYS A 222 0.97 9.01 -21.09
N SER A 223 1.33 8.33 -19.99
CA SER A 223 2.34 8.80 -19.04
C SER A 223 3.74 8.84 -19.68
N GLU A 224 4.09 7.82 -20.46
CA GLU A 224 5.37 7.75 -21.17
C GLU A 224 5.48 8.88 -22.21
N ARG A 225 4.42 9.09 -23.01
CA ARG A 225 4.37 10.21 -23.95
C ARG A 225 4.54 11.57 -23.24
N TYR A 226 3.81 11.78 -22.14
CA TYR A 226 3.94 13.01 -21.34
C TYR A 226 5.36 13.20 -20.80
N TRP A 227 6.02 12.13 -20.38
CA TRP A 227 7.40 12.16 -19.90
C TRP A 227 8.38 12.53 -21.02
N GLN A 228 8.24 11.91 -22.19
CA GLN A 228 9.08 12.21 -23.36
C GLN A 228 8.89 13.66 -23.84
N ASP A 229 7.65 14.13 -23.92
CA ASP A 229 7.33 15.53 -24.25
C ASP A 229 7.97 16.50 -23.26
N THR A 230 8.01 16.14 -21.97
CA THR A 230 8.70 16.93 -20.95
C THR A 230 10.22 16.98 -21.18
N LEU A 231 10.84 15.84 -21.46
CA LEU A 231 12.30 15.74 -21.65
C LEU A 231 12.78 16.51 -22.88
N VAL A 232 11.98 16.54 -23.95
CA VAL A 232 12.30 17.30 -25.18
C VAL A 232 11.99 18.80 -25.02
N GLY A 233 11.28 19.19 -23.96
CA GLY A 233 10.94 20.59 -23.68
C GLY A 233 9.63 21.05 -24.33
N ASN A 234 8.77 20.14 -24.79
CA ASN A 234 7.46 20.47 -25.38
C ASN A 234 6.50 21.04 -24.33
N HIS A 235 6.64 20.66 -23.06
CA HIS A 235 5.92 21.26 -21.93
C HIS A 235 6.67 21.04 -20.61
N PRO A 236 6.40 21.83 -19.54
CA PRO A 236 7.03 21.62 -18.25
C PRO A 236 6.57 20.31 -17.58
N PHE A 237 7.42 19.74 -16.72
CA PHE A 237 7.07 18.56 -15.92
C PHE A 237 5.92 18.88 -14.96
N VAL A 238 6.08 19.99 -14.24
CA VAL A 238 5.10 20.52 -13.28
C VAL A 238 4.24 21.56 -13.98
N LYS A 239 2.94 21.25 -14.13
CA LYS A 239 1.94 22.20 -14.59
C LYS A 239 1.29 22.89 -13.40
N VAL A 240 1.65 24.15 -13.17
CA VAL A 240 1.04 24.98 -12.13
C VAL A 240 -0.40 25.31 -12.54
N LYS A 241 -1.36 24.99 -11.69
CA LYS A 241 -2.77 25.32 -11.92
C LYS A 241 -3.06 26.74 -11.40
N SER A 242 -3.76 27.54 -12.20
CA SER A 242 -4.15 28.90 -11.83
C SER A 242 -5.46 28.99 -11.05
N HIS A 243 -6.34 27.98 -11.18
CA HIS A 243 -7.64 27.95 -10.50
C HIS A 243 -8.03 26.52 -10.05
N PRO A 244 -8.93 26.40 -9.07
CA PRO A 244 -9.56 25.12 -8.72
C PRO A 244 -10.45 24.60 -9.87
N PRO A 245 -10.88 23.32 -9.83
CA PRO A 245 -11.75 22.73 -10.86
C PRO A 245 -13.22 23.20 -10.81
N PHE A 246 -13.59 24.10 -9.90
CA PHE A 246 -14.94 24.66 -9.74
C PHE A 246 -14.88 26.19 -9.73
N THR A 247 -15.98 26.85 -10.11
CA THR A 247 -16.10 28.31 -10.02
C THR A 247 -16.46 28.77 -8.60
N ALA A 248 -16.36 30.07 -8.31
CA ALA A 248 -16.72 30.63 -7.01
C ALA A 248 -18.20 30.39 -6.67
N GLU A 249 -19.08 30.36 -7.67
CA GLU A 249 -20.51 30.09 -7.51
C GLU A 249 -20.78 28.61 -7.19
N GLN A 250 -19.95 27.71 -7.74
CA GLN A 250 -20.05 26.27 -7.53
C GLN A 250 -19.37 25.80 -6.24
N GLU A 251 -18.48 26.59 -5.64
CA GLU A 251 -17.65 26.19 -4.49
C GLU A 251 -18.47 25.54 -3.37
N LYS A 252 -19.52 26.22 -2.90
CA LYS A 252 -20.37 25.72 -1.82
C LYS A 252 -21.14 24.47 -2.22
N SER A 253 -21.66 24.41 -3.44
CA SER A 253 -22.46 23.27 -3.90
C SER A 253 -21.60 22.02 -4.10
N VAL A 254 -20.35 22.19 -4.52
CA VAL A 254 -19.35 21.11 -4.62
C VAL A 254 -18.94 20.62 -3.24
N TYR A 255 -18.62 21.52 -2.30
CA TYR A 255 -18.21 21.13 -0.93
C TYR A 255 -19.29 20.37 -0.17
N LEU A 256 -20.56 20.75 -0.34
CA LEU A 256 -21.68 20.15 0.38
C LEU A 256 -22.20 18.84 -0.26
N ASN A 257 -21.73 18.48 -1.46
CA ASN A 257 -22.21 17.31 -2.19
C ASN A 257 -21.15 16.19 -2.24
N PRO A 258 -21.29 15.12 -1.44
CA PRO A 258 -20.33 14.00 -1.45
C PRO A 258 -20.33 13.20 -2.77
N LEU A 259 -21.36 13.37 -3.61
CA LEU A 259 -21.49 12.73 -4.92
C LEU A 259 -20.95 13.60 -6.07
N ALA A 260 -20.52 14.83 -5.83
CA ALA A 260 -19.97 15.70 -6.86
C ALA A 260 -18.69 15.10 -7.47
N ARG A 261 -18.60 15.06 -8.81
CA ARG A 261 -17.42 14.55 -9.55
C ARG A 261 -17.12 15.47 -10.73
N ALA A 262 -15.87 15.94 -10.83
CA ALA A 262 -15.41 16.69 -11.98
C ALA A 262 -15.40 15.81 -13.25
N LYS A 263 -15.82 16.37 -14.38
CA LYS A 263 -15.80 15.72 -15.70
C LYS A 263 -14.78 16.39 -16.60
N TYR A 264 -14.20 15.62 -17.52
CA TYR A 264 -13.29 16.16 -18.51
C TYR A 264 -14.07 17.01 -19.52
N ASP A 265 -13.74 18.29 -19.63
CA ASP A 265 -14.23 19.19 -20.65
C ASP A 265 -13.26 19.19 -21.84
N SER A 266 -13.72 18.68 -22.98
CA SER A 266 -12.92 18.61 -24.20
C SER A 266 -12.60 19.97 -24.80
N LYS A 267 -13.37 21.02 -24.48
CA LYS A 267 -13.14 22.38 -25.01
C LYS A 267 -11.98 23.07 -24.30
N SER A 268 -11.92 22.98 -22.97
CA SER A 268 -10.80 23.56 -22.21
C SER A 268 -9.63 22.60 -22.02
N GLY A 269 -9.82 21.30 -22.24
CA GLY A 269 -8.78 20.29 -21.98
C GLY A 269 -8.55 20.01 -20.49
N GLU A 270 -9.52 20.35 -19.64
CA GLU A 270 -9.39 20.30 -18.17
C GLU A 270 -10.58 19.56 -17.53
N HIS A 271 -10.40 19.14 -16.28
CA HIS A 271 -11.51 18.58 -15.49
C HIS A 271 -12.22 19.68 -14.72
N LYS A 272 -13.53 19.84 -14.95
CA LYS A 272 -14.38 20.87 -14.33
C LYS A 272 -15.64 20.27 -13.70
N PHE A 273 -16.20 20.96 -12.70
CA PHE A 273 -17.47 20.59 -12.06
C PHE A 273 -18.69 21.14 -12.80
#